data_AF-A0AA37T0S9-F1
#
_entry.id   AF-A0AA37T0S9-F1
#
_cell.length_a   1.000
_cell.length_b   1.000
_cell.length_c   1.000
_cell.angle_alpha   90.00
_cell.angle_beta   90.00
_cell.angle_gamma   90.00
#
_symmetry.space_group_name_H-M   'P 1'
#
loop_
_entity.id
_entity.type
_entity.pdbx_description
1 polymer ?
#
loop_
_entity_poly.entity_id
_entity_poly.type
_entity_poly.pdbx_seq_one_letter_code
_entity_poly.pdbx_strand_id
1 'polypeptide(L)'
;MTLRVITGIASAFCLLTAASQTLALEAKVFAISDFVPTSSGGCGSNDVAHWDNMVDRWYDRMGNFGHQKDGQYTNGSMTLKRFCDPDWNSNCEDHLWVDEADAAMIATHGSDSGDHWAGTMRTRWLGHCALDGGGNASEMHVGDFDLEFIHLSSCYSADDDNLDGIREAMHDPEDSPSNGRRAHQWDGFHGIMWIGSRFNNDYRDFVSDAHSTSMASAWVSNMYNSRVGCAGYDPFNWFGTCQEQCPVAYSIGNGRTDALNRINNERYNYVFSDPSSNNTYAYRYIPGCNPVGENAFSAD
;
A
#
# COMPACT_ATOMS: atom_id res chain seq x y z
N MET A 1 50.51 50.35 -11.10
CA MET A 1 49.19 49.66 -11.09
C MET A 1 49.42 48.27 -10.53
N THR A 2 49.00 48.04 -9.29
CA THR A 2 49.27 46.79 -8.57
C THR A 2 47.95 46.07 -8.38
N LEU A 3 47.73 44.99 -9.12
CA LEU A 3 46.50 44.20 -9.09
C LEU A 3 46.59 43.21 -7.92
N ARG A 4 45.76 43.40 -6.89
CA ARG A 4 45.59 42.43 -5.79
C ARG A 4 44.46 41.47 -6.16
N VAL A 5 44.82 40.20 -6.33
CA VAL A 5 43.85 39.10 -6.44
C VAL A 5 43.46 38.69 -5.02
N ILE A 6 42.18 38.84 -4.68
CA ILE A 6 41.59 38.35 -3.43
C ILE A 6 40.89 37.05 -3.77
N THR A 7 41.48 35.93 -3.37
CA THR A 7 40.88 34.59 -3.46
C THR A 7 39.94 34.41 -2.27
N GLY A 8 38.63 34.54 -2.50
CA GLY A 8 37.62 34.22 -1.50
C GLY A 8 37.36 32.72 -1.47
N ILE A 9 37.69 32.07 -0.37
CA ILE A 9 37.33 30.66 -0.09
C ILE A 9 35.89 30.67 0.42
N ALA A 10 34.94 30.21 -0.40
CA ALA A 10 33.57 29.96 0.03
C ALA A 10 33.53 28.62 0.78
N SER A 11 33.43 28.68 2.11
CA SER A 11 33.17 27.51 2.94
C SER A 11 31.71 27.08 2.77
N ALA A 12 31.48 26.01 2.00
CA ALA A 12 30.19 25.33 1.95
C ALA A 12 29.96 24.63 3.30
N PHE A 13 29.07 25.18 4.12
CA PHE A 13 28.51 24.50 5.28
C PHE A 13 27.53 23.43 4.78
N CYS A 14 28.00 22.19 4.66
CA CYS A 14 27.10 21.04 4.59
C CYS A 14 26.40 20.91 5.95
N LEU A 15 25.16 21.36 6.03
CA LEU A 15 24.22 20.95 7.06
C LEU A 15 24.00 19.45 6.90
N LEU A 16 24.77 18.66 7.65
CA LEU A 16 24.45 17.27 7.92
C LEU A 16 23.19 17.29 8.78
N THR A 17 22.03 17.16 8.13
CA THR A 17 20.81 16.72 8.82
C THR A 17 21.13 15.37 9.42
N ALA A 18 21.28 15.32 10.74
CA ALA A 18 21.34 14.06 11.45
C ALA A 18 20.01 13.35 11.15
N ALA A 19 20.06 12.32 10.31
CA ALA A 19 18.95 11.39 10.21
C ALA A 19 18.76 10.81 11.60
N SER A 20 17.66 11.16 12.26
CA SER A 20 17.22 10.46 13.46
C SER A 20 17.29 8.98 13.15
N GLN A 21 17.90 8.21 14.05
CA GLN A 21 17.77 6.75 13.98
C GLN A 21 16.27 6.48 13.94
N THR A 22 15.81 5.99 12.80
CA THR A 22 14.43 5.61 12.58
C THR A 22 14.06 4.64 13.69
N LEU A 23 13.05 5.01 14.47
CA LEU A 23 12.45 4.09 15.41
C LEU A 23 11.93 2.90 14.59
N ALA A 24 12.01 1.72 15.20
CA ALA A 24 11.46 0.53 14.61
C ALA A 24 9.95 0.73 14.41
N LEU A 25 9.51 0.86 13.16
CA LEU A 25 8.09 0.96 12.80
C LEU A 25 7.27 -0.13 13.49
N GLU A 26 6.07 0.20 13.91
CA GLU A 26 5.00 -0.69 14.29
C GLU A 26 4.34 -1.24 13.03
N ALA A 27 4.37 -2.56 12.88
CA ALA A 27 3.79 -3.26 11.75
C ALA A 27 2.47 -3.90 12.18
N LYS A 28 1.46 -3.85 11.31
CA LYS A 28 0.22 -4.62 11.45
C LYS A 28 -0.19 -5.31 10.15
N VAL A 29 -0.83 -6.45 10.30
CA VAL A 29 -1.37 -7.22 9.17
C VAL A 29 -2.81 -7.64 9.43
N PHE A 30 -3.63 -7.50 8.40
CA PHE A 30 -5.04 -7.88 8.38
C PHE A 30 -5.26 -8.81 7.19
N ALA A 31 -5.76 -10.01 7.41
CA ALA A 31 -5.89 -11.02 6.36
C ALA A 31 -7.22 -11.76 6.43
N ILE A 32 -7.97 -11.78 5.34
CA ILE A 32 -9.18 -12.59 5.19
C ILE A 32 -8.90 -13.70 4.17
N SER A 33 -8.60 -14.90 4.67
CA SER A 33 -8.42 -16.11 3.83
C SER A 33 -9.64 -17.03 3.83
N ASP A 34 -10.52 -16.88 4.83
CA ASP A 34 -11.77 -17.64 5.03
C ASP A 34 -12.96 -16.67 5.14
N PHE A 35 -13.87 -16.72 4.18
CA PHE A 35 -15.05 -15.83 4.10
C PHE A 35 -16.29 -16.52 4.66
N VAL A 36 -17.06 -15.76 5.45
CA VAL A 36 -18.33 -16.26 5.99
C VAL A 36 -19.41 -16.15 4.92
N PRO A 37 -20.21 -17.21 4.65
CA PRO A 37 -21.31 -17.15 3.71
C PRO A 37 -22.35 -16.08 4.09
N THR A 38 -22.94 -15.43 3.09
CA THR A 38 -23.98 -14.39 3.29
C THR A 38 -25.19 -14.92 4.06
N SER A 39 -25.58 -16.17 3.83
CA SER A 39 -26.67 -16.85 4.55
C SER A 39 -26.44 -16.99 6.06
N SER A 40 -25.19 -16.83 6.52
CA SER A 40 -24.78 -16.91 7.92
C SER A 40 -24.36 -15.56 8.49
N GLY A 41 -24.74 -14.45 7.83
CA GLY A 41 -24.41 -13.08 8.28
C GLY A 41 -23.04 -12.56 7.81
N GLY A 42 -22.33 -13.34 7.00
CA GLY A 42 -21.09 -12.90 6.38
C GLY A 42 -21.30 -12.05 5.14
N CYS A 43 -20.19 -11.74 4.48
CA CYS A 43 -20.21 -11.00 3.20
C CYS A 43 -20.12 -11.89 1.98
N GLY A 44 -19.69 -13.14 2.15
CA GLY A 44 -19.60 -14.15 1.09
C GLY A 44 -18.54 -13.79 0.05
N SER A 45 -17.55 -14.65 -0.08
CA SER A 45 -16.65 -14.70 -1.23
C SER A 45 -16.06 -16.10 -1.29
N ASN A 46 -15.19 -16.38 -2.26
CA ASN A 46 -14.42 -17.61 -2.28
C ASN A 46 -13.28 -17.55 -1.25
N ASP A 47 -13.06 -18.64 -0.54
CA ASP A 47 -11.89 -18.78 0.33
C ASP A 47 -10.62 -18.85 -0.52
N VAL A 48 -9.54 -18.29 0.00
CA VAL A 48 -8.24 -18.32 -0.69
C VAL A 48 -7.17 -18.84 0.25
N ALA A 49 -6.88 -20.13 0.10
CA ALA A 49 -5.77 -20.76 0.80
C ALA A 49 -4.45 -20.06 0.46
N HIS A 50 -3.62 -19.83 1.48
CA HIS A 50 -2.29 -19.20 1.42
C HIS A 50 -2.21 -17.67 1.42
N TRP A 51 -3.31 -16.93 1.34
CA TRP A 51 -3.23 -15.48 1.36
C TRP A 51 -2.65 -14.96 2.68
N ASP A 52 -3.14 -15.48 3.79
CA ASP A 52 -2.60 -15.28 5.13
C ASP A 52 -1.10 -15.60 5.20
N ASN A 53 -0.67 -16.72 4.64
CA ASN A 53 0.74 -17.11 4.62
C ASN A 53 1.62 -16.12 3.85
N MET A 54 1.12 -15.49 2.80
CA MET A 54 1.87 -14.47 2.04
C MET A 54 2.12 -13.25 2.92
N VAL A 55 1.07 -12.71 3.54
CA VAL A 55 1.19 -11.51 4.38
C VAL A 55 1.86 -11.77 5.73
N ASP A 56 1.74 -12.99 6.27
CA ASP A 56 2.50 -13.45 7.44
C ASP A 56 4.00 -13.43 7.17
N ARG A 57 4.44 -13.74 5.93
CA ARG A 57 5.85 -13.69 5.55
C ARG A 57 6.38 -12.26 5.52
N TRP A 58 5.57 -11.31 5.08
CA TRP A 58 5.88 -9.88 5.21
C TRP A 58 6.00 -9.50 6.69
N TYR A 59 4.98 -9.83 7.50
CA TYR A 59 4.91 -9.46 8.91
C TYR A 59 6.03 -10.08 9.77
N ASP A 60 6.36 -11.35 9.55
CA ASP A 60 7.50 -12.01 10.19
C ASP A 60 8.83 -11.39 9.77
N ARG A 61 8.94 -10.96 8.51
CA ARG A 61 10.16 -10.34 8.02
C ARG A 61 10.34 -8.93 8.57
N MET A 62 9.27 -8.17 8.75
CA MET A 62 9.32 -6.87 9.45
C MET A 62 9.94 -7.05 10.84
N GLY A 63 9.47 -8.01 11.64
CA GLY A 63 10.05 -8.29 12.96
C GLY A 63 11.51 -8.74 12.92
N ASN A 64 11.93 -9.46 11.88
CA ASN A 64 13.34 -9.83 11.69
C ASN A 64 14.27 -8.63 11.42
N PHE A 65 13.73 -7.52 10.94
CA PHE A 65 14.45 -6.25 10.79
C PHE A 65 14.35 -5.34 12.04
N GLY A 66 13.67 -5.79 13.08
CA GLY A 66 13.56 -5.09 14.36
C GLY A 66 12.28 -4.28 14.54
N HIS A 67 11.38 -4.27 13.55
CA HIS A 67 10.06 -3.65 13.66
C HIS A 67 9.22 -4.28 14.76
N GLN A 68 8.41 -3.47 15.43
CA GLN A 68 7.47 -3.96 16.42
C GLN A 68 6.31 -4.63 15.70
N LYS A 69 6.07 -5.91 16.02
CA LYS A 69 4.96 -6.69 15.48
C LYS A 69 3.74 -6.49 16.38
N ASP A 70 2.91 -5.50 16.08
CA ASP A 70 1.82 -5.06 16.98
C ASP A 70 0.39 -5.39 16.52
N GLY A 71 0.24 -6.32 15.58
CA GLY A 71 -1.09 -6.79 15.22
C GLY A 71 -1.07 -7.76 14.07
N GLN A 72 -1.57 -8.97 14.33
CA GLN A 72 -1.79 -9.98 13.30
C GLN A 72 -3.22 -10.47 13.40
N TYR A 73 -4.03 -9.99 12.47
CA TYR A 73 -5.46 -10.24 12.46
C TYR A 73 -5.81 -11.08 11.25
N THR A 74 -5.67 -12.40 11.42
CA THR A 74 -6.00 -13.36 10.37
C THR A 74 -7.33 -14.01 10.68
N ASN A 75 -8.29 -13.79 9.78
CA ASN A 75 -9.67 -14.20 9.95
C ASN A 75 -10.28 -13.64 11.27
N GLY A 76 -11.51 -14.02 11.61
CA GLY A 76 -12.20 -13.53 12.81
C GLY A 76 -13.32 -12.52 12.51
N SER A 77 -13.55 -11.56 13.40
CA SER A 77 -14.59 -10.53 13.23
C SER A 77 -14.06 -9.35 12.42
N MET A 78 -13.54 -9.63 11.22
CA MET A 78 -13.02 -8.61 10.33
C MET A 78 -14.17 -7.91 9.61
N THR A 79 -14.43 -6.70 10.08
CA THR A 79 -15.47 -5.79 9.60
C THR A 79 -14.80 -4.48 9.22
N LEU A 80 -15.49 -3.68 8.41
CA LEU A 80 -14.99 -2.36 8.02
C LEU A 80 -14.72 -1.43 9.22
N LYS A 81 -15.33 -1.65 10.39
CA LYS A 81 -15.07 -0.91 11.66
C LYS A 81 -13.59 -0.67 11.97
N ARG A 82 -12.71 -1.62 11.61
CA ARG A 82 -11.26 -1.55 11.89
C ARG A 82 -10.47 -0.65 10.94
N PHE A 83 -11.12 -0.18 9.88
CA PHE A 83 -10.47 0.49 8.77
C PHE A 83 -11.20 1.76 8.36
N CYS A 84 -12.48 1.87 8.72
CA CYS A 84 -13.22 3.08 8.45
C CYS A 84 -12.85 4.19 9.42
N ASP A 85 -13.14 5.40 8.99
CA ASP A 85 -12.86 6.65 9.68
C ASP A 85 -14.03 7.07 10.62
N PRO A 86 -13.73 7.56 11.84
CA PRO A 86 -14.73 8.07 12.80
C PRO A 86 -15.66 9.16 12.26
N ASP A 87 -15.25 9.95 11.27
CA ASP A 87 -16.04 11.00 10.65
C ASP A 87 -17.10 10.45 9.67
N TRP A 88 -16.85 9.29 9.06
CA TRP A 88 -17.90 8.57 8.35
C TRP A 88 -18.89 7.88 9.30
N ASN A 89 -18.38 7.25 10.36
CA ASN A 89 -19.22 6.74 11.44
C ASN A 89 -18.47 6.77 12.78
N SER A 90 -19.03 7.45 13.79
CA SER A 90 -18.40 7.57 15.13
C SER A 90 -18.04 6.26 15.87
N ASN A 91 -18.48 5.08 15.39
CA ASN A 91 -18.06 3.79 15.93
C ASN A 91 -16.91 3.15 15.14
N CYS A 92 -16.40 3.79 14.11
CA CYS A 92 -15.19 3.41 13.41
C CYS A 92 -13.96 3.56 14.33
N GLU A 93 -12.94 2.75 14.06
CA GLU A 93 -11.81 2.52 14.98
C GLU A 93 -10.47 2.39 14.23
N ASP A 94 -10.35 2.86 13.00
CA ASP A 94 -9.06 2.86 12.27
C ASP A 94 -7.85 3.31 13.11
N HIS A 95 -7.95 4.39 13.90
CA HIS A 95 -6.94 4.91 14.82
C HIS A 95 -6.53 3.94 15.95
N LEU A 96 -7.32 2.88 16.21
CA LEU A 96 -6.97 1.79 17.15
C LEU A 96 -6.48 0.53 16.41
N TRP A 97 -6.55 0.52 15.08
CA TRP A 97 -6.33 -0.65 14.27
C TRP A 97 -5.36 -0.33 13.14
N VAL A 98 -5.85 -0.03 11.94
CA VAL A 98 -4.99 0.17 10.76
C VAL A 98 -4.09 1.38 10.91
N ASP A 99 -4.60 2.45 11.50
CA ASP A 99 -3.94 3.75 11.53
C ASP A 99 -3.03 4.00 12.72
N GLU A 100 -3.07 3.12 13.71
CA GLU A 100 -2.09 3.09 14.81
C GLU A 100 -0.73 2.55 14.35
N ALA A 101 -0.67 1.74 13.30
CA ALA A 101 0.60 1.20 12.83
C ALA A 101 1.32 2.22 11.95
N ASP A 102 2.65 2.32 12.05
CA ASP A 102 3.47 3.02 11.04
C ASP A 102 3.40 2.33 9.65
N ALA A 103 3.24 0.99 9.63
CA ALA A 103 3.11 0.20 8.40
C ALA A 103 2.05 -0.89 8.51
N ALA A 104 1.11 -0.91 7.55
CA ALA A 104 0.02 -1.87 7.52
C ALA A 104 -0.05 -2.65 6.21
N MET A 105 -0.44 -3.92 6.29
CA MET A 105 -0.78 -4.74 5.13
C MET A 105 -2.20 -5.30 5.26
N ILE A 106 -3.04 -5.05 4.26
CA ILE A 106 -4.41 -5.56 4.19
C ILE A 106 -4.51 -6.58 3.05
N ALA A 107 -4.90 -7.81 3.38
CA ALA A 107 -5.16 -8.90 2.45
C ALA A 107 -6.66 -9.22 2.42
N THR A 108 -7.31 -8.84 1.31
CA THR A 108 -8.72 -9.14 1.07
C THR A 108 -9.04 -9.17 -0.42
N HIS A 109 -10.17 -9.79 -0.80
CA HIS A 109 -10.73 -9.65 -2.14
C HIS A 109 -11.02 -8.18 -2.43
N GLY A 110 -10.44 -7.69 -3.52
CA GLY A 110 -10.65 -6.34 -3.99
C GLY A 110 -11.52 -6.32 -5.22
N SER A 111 -12.21 -5.22 -5.40
CA SER A 111 -12.94 -4.88 -6.61
C SER A 111 -12.66 -3.43 -6.98
N ASP A 112 -12.67 -3.18 -8.28
CA ASP A 112 -12.79 -1.83 -8.81
C ASP A 112 -14.23 -1.31 -8.58
N SER A 113 -14.32 -0.07 -8.11
CA SER A 113 -15.55 0.68 -7.84
C SER A 113 -15.56 2.03 -8.58
N GLY A 114 -14.78 2.15 -9.66
CA GLY A 114 -14.60 3.34 -10.47
C GLY A 114 -13.47 4.21 -9.94
N ASP A 115 -13.77 5.29 -9.24
CA ASP A 115 -12.74 6.23 -8.76
C ASP A 115 -12.07 5.78 -7.45
N HIS A 116 -12.35 4.57 -6.96
CA HIS A 116 -11.87 4.06 -5.68
C HIS A 116 -11.78 2.53 -5.64
N TRP A 117 -10.99 2.02 -4.69
CA TRP A 117 -10.88 0.59 -4.41
C TRP A 117 -11.92 0.16 -3.37
N ALA A 118 -12.44 -1.05 -3.52
CA ALA A 118 -13.34 -1.68 -2.55
C ALA A 118 -12.77 -3.02 -2.05
N GLY A 119 -12.59 -3.15 -0.73
CA GLY A 119 -12.14 -4.37 -0.08
C GLY A 119 -13.29 -5.17 0.57
N THR A 120 -13.51 -6.42 0.18
CA THR A 120 -14.58 -7.25 0.75
C THR A 120 -14.27 -7.62 2.20
N MET A 121 -15.16 -7.30 3.13
CA MET A 121 -14.98 -7.65 4.54
C MET A 121 -15.40 -9.10 4.82
N ARG A 122 -14.97 -9.68 5.95
CA ARG A 122 -15.33 -11.06 6.29
C ARG A 122 -16.77 -11.15 6.77
N THR A 123 -17.17 -10.17 7.58
CA THR A 123 -18.50 -10.08 8.20
C THR A 123 -19.10 -8.71 8.00
N ARG A 124 -20.44 -8.66 7.92
CA ARG A 124 -21.19 -7.40 7.76
C ARG A 124 -21.02 -6.49 8.97
N TRP A 125 -20.98 -5.20 8.72
CA TRP A 125 -21.13 -4.17 9.76
C TRP A 125 -21.99 -3.04 9.23
N LEU A 126 -22.99 -2.62 10.00
CA LEU A 126 -24.03 -1.67 9.57
C LEU A 126 -24.74 -2.03 8.24
N GLY A 127 -24.70 -3.31 7.84
CA GLY A 127 -25.25 -3.78 6.56
C GLY A 127 -24.29 -3.72 5.38
N HIS A 128 -23.10 -3.14 5.55
CA HIS A 128 -22.04 -3.03 4.55
C HIS A 128 -21.14 -4.26 4.54
N CYS A 129 -20.56 -4.53 3.37
CA CYS A 129 -19.68 -5.67 3.12
C CYS A 129 -18.40 -5.32 2.37
N ALA A 130 -18.28 -4.10 1.88
CA ALA A 130 -17.06 -3.56 1.33
C ALA A 130 -16.55 -2.48 2.28
N LEU A 131 -15.25 -2.25 2.23
CA LEU A 131 -14.57 -1.07 2.72
C LEU A 131 -14.16 -0.29 1.46
N ASP A 132 -14.66 0.92 1.31
CA ASP A 132 -14.34 1.76 0.15
C ASP A 132 -13.24 2.78 0.51
N GLY A 133 -12.17 2.83 -0.29
CA GLY A 133 -11.01 3.69 -0.06
C GLY A 133 -10.60 4.47 -1.31
N GLY A 134 -10.63 5.79 -1.22
CA GLY A 134 -10.19 6.73 -2.23
C GLY A 134 -11.35 7.42 -2.97
N GLY A 135 -11.01 8.26 -3.93
CA GLY A 135 -11.97 8.89 -4.84
C GLY A 135 -13.00 9.73 -4.08
N ASN A 136 -14.27 9.46 -4.35
CA ASN A 136 -15.38 10.07 -3.62
C ASN A 136 -15.82 9.27 -2.38
N ALA A 137 -15.21 8.11 -2.10
CA ALA A 137 -15.50 7.35 -0.89
C ALA A 137 -14.94 8.08 0.33
N SER A 138 -15.75 8.07 1.40
CA SER A 138 -15.40 8.66 2.70
C SER A 138 -15.27 7.57 3.78
N GLU A 139 -15.39 6.29 3.43
CA GLU A 139 -15.37 5.24 4.45
C GLU A 139 -13.98 5.11 5.07
N MET A 140 -12.91 5.10 4.27
CA MET A 140 -11.53 4.90 4.74
C MET A 140 -10.66 6.14 4.49
N HIS A 141 -10.14 6.70 5.57
CA HIS A 141 -8.98 7.60 5.57
C HIS A 141 -7.88 6.98 6.41
N VAL A 142 -6.62 7.21 6.02
CA VAL A 142 -5.44 6.70 6.72
C VAL A 142 -4.29 7.71 6.73
N GLY A 143 -3.48 7.59 7.76
CA GLY A 143 -2.30 8.36 8.08
C GLY A 143 -2.59 9.68 8.76
N ASP A 144 -3.83 9.94 9.15
CA ASP A 144 -4.22 11.03 10.02
C ASP A 144 -3.89 10.73 11.50
N PHE A 145 -3.68 9.47 11.87
CA PHE A 145 -3.21 9.04 13.18
C PHE A 145 -1.72 8.70 13.21
N ASP A 146 -1.22 7.59 12.65
CA ASP A 146 0.22 7.24 12.67
C ASP A 146 0.72 6.53 11.40
N LEU A 147 -0.16 6.04 10.53
CA LEU A 147 0.23 5.23 9.38
C LEU A 147 0.96 6.01 8.27
N GLU A 148 2.22 5.66 8.02
CA GLU A 148 2.93 6.16 6.84
C GLU A 148 2.76 5.26 5.62
N PHE A 149 2.67 3.94 5.80
CA PHE A 149 2.76 3.00 4.69
C PHE A 149 1.67 1.94 4.71
N ILE A 150 0.86 1.91 3.64
CA ILE A 150 -0.17 0.90 3.46
C ILE A 150 0.08 0.05 2.21
N HIS A 151 -0.03 -1.26 2.39
CA HIS A 151 0.11 -2.24 1.31
C HIS A 151 -1.17 -3.07 1.18
N LEU A 152 -1.85 -2.94 0.04
CA LEU A 152 -3.05 -3.69 -0.28
C LEU A 152 -2.69 -4.91 -1.11
N SER A 153 -2.62 -6.05 -0.43
CA SER A 153 -2.64 -7.37 -1.05
C SER A 153 -4.08 -7.67 -1.49
N SER A 154 -4.51 -7.01 -2.55
CA SER A 154 -5.90 -7.05 -3.03
C SER A 154 -5.94 -6.78 -4.53
N CYS A 155 -6.90 -7.37 -5.25
CA CYS A 155 -7.13 -7.05 -6.67
C CYS A 155 -7.61 -5.60 -6.81
N TYR A 156 -7.26 -4.94 -7.92
CA TYR A 156 -7.74 -3.58 -8.27
C TYR A 156 -7.39 -2.50 -7.22
N SER A 157 -6.44 -2.77 -6.34
CA SER A 157 -6.11 -1.89 -5.21
C SER A 157 -5.26 -0.68 -5.56
N ALA A 158 -4.78 -0.62 -6.80
CA ALA A 158 -4.13 0.54 -7.37
C ALA A 158 -4.32 0.53 -8.90
N ASP A 159 -5.59 0.53 -9.29
CA ASP A 159 -6.03 0.48 -10.68
C ASP A 159 -5.93 1.86 -11.33
N ASP A 160 -5.69 1.92 -12.65
CA ASP A 160 -5.36 3.19 -13.30
C ASP A 160 -6.52 4.20 -13.35
N ASP A 161 -7.76 3.74 -13.31
CA ASP A 161 -8.95 4.58 -13.17
C ASP A 161 -9.22 5.05 -11.73
N ASN A 162 -8.61 4.42 -10.71
CA ASN A 162 -8.69 4.82 -9.31
C ASN A 162 -7.45 5.52 -8.74
N LEU A 163 -6.33 5.58 -9.47
CA LEU A 163 -5.08 6.24 -9.02
C LEU A 163 -5.28 7.69 -8.56
N ASP A 164 -6.11 8.44 -9.27
CA ASP A 164 -6.39 9.84 -8.92
C ASP A 164 -7.14 9.93 -7.58
N GLY A 165 -7.93 8.90 -7.26
CA GLY A 165 -8.70 8.79 -6.04
C GLY A 165 -7.92 8.26 -4.83
N ILE A 166 -6.90 7.41 -5.01
CA ILE A 166 -6.13 6.80 -3.89
C ILE A 166 -5.66 7.85 -2.87
N ARG A 167 -5.15 9.00 -3.35
CA ARG A 167 -4.66 10.08 -2.46
C ARG A 167 -5.71 10.66 -1.52
N GLU A 168 -7.01 10.47 -1.81
CA GLU A 168 -8.11 10.95 -0.97
C GLU A 168 -8.31 10.01 0.23
N ALA A 169 -7.92 8.73 0.14
CA ALA A 169 -7.84 7.85 1.32
C ALA A 169 -6.57 8.08 2.15
N MET A 170 -5.53 8.69 1.59
CA MET A 170 -4.26 8.95 2.30
C MET A 170 -4.26 10.26 3.10
N HIS A 171 -5.42 10.87 3.23
CA HIS A 171 -5.63 12.17 3.84
C HIS A 171 -7.07 12.26 4.35
N ASP A 172 -7.23 12.52 5.63
CA ASP A 172 -8.51 12.88 6.20
C ASP A 172 -8.73 14.40 6.07
N PRO A 173 -9.75 14.88 5.33
CA PRO A 173 -10.06 16.30 5.22
C PRO A 173 -10.41 16.98 6.55
N GLU A 174 -10.81 16.22 7.56
CA GLU A 174 -11.26 16.71 8.85
C GLU A 174 -10.09 16.82 9.85
N ASP A 175 -9.31 15.75 10.07
CA ASP A 175 -8.23 15.72 11.06
C ASP A 175 -6.85 16.08 10.51
N SER A 176 -6.48 15.67 9.29
CA SER A 176 -5.15 15.95 8.72
C SER A 176 -4.77 17.44 8.64
N PRO A 177 -5.69 18.40 8.44
CA PRO A 177 -5.35 19.83 8.52
C PRO A 177 -4.94 20.27 9.93
N SER A 178 -5.42 19.59 10.96
CA SER A 178 -5.21 19.96 12.36
C SER A 178 -3.92 19.36 12.93
N ASN A 179 -3.60 18.11 12.57
CA ASN A 179 -2.45 17.37 13.08
C ASN A 179 -1.27 17.35 12.08
N GLY A 180 -1.52 17.63 10.80
CA GLY A 180 -0.54 17.65 9.73
C GLY A 180 -0.17 16.27 9.17
N ARG A 181 -0.72 15.17 9.72
CA ARG A 181 -0.38 13.79 9.39
C ARG A 181 -1.14 13.30 8.16
N ARG A 182 -0.47 12.47 7.35
CA ARG A 182 -0.99 11.83 6.12
C ARG A 182 -0.20 10.56 5.85
N ALA A 183 -0.81 9.58 5.19
CA ALA A 183 -0.06 8.44 4.69
C ALA A 183 0.91 8.86 3.58
N HIS A 184 2.06 8.20 3.47
CA HIS A 184 3.11 8.55 2.52
C HIS A 184 3.01 7.73 1.24
N GLN A 185 2.78 6.42 1.38
CA GLN A 185 2.77 5.48 0.27
C GLN A 185 1.63 4.46 0.38
N TRP A 186 0.99 4.22 -0.76
CA TRP A 186 -0.03 3.20 -0.97
C TRP A 186 0.45 2.25 -2.07
N ASP A 187 0.58 0.97 -1.75
CA ASP A 187 1.02 -0.06 -2.68
C ASP A 187 -0.10 -1.05 -2.96
N GLY A 188 -0.31 -1.39 -4.23
CA GLY A 188 -1.39 -2.26 -4.65
C GLY A 188 -1.14 -2.95 -5.98
N PHE A 189 -2.23 -3.35 -6.64
CA PHE A 189 -2.23 -4.02 -7.93
C PHE A 189 -3.22 -3.37 -8.89
N HIS A 190 -2.78 -3.21 -10.14
CA HIS A 190 -3.64 -2.97 -11.28
C HIS A 190 -4.20 -4.31 -11.76
N GLY A 191 -5.52 -4.39 -11.88
CA GLY A 191 -6.24 -5.62 -12.17
C GLY A 191 -6.12 -6.70 -11.10
N ILE A 192 -6.27 -7.96 -11.52
CA ILE A 192 -6.27 -9.12 -10.64
C ILE A 192 -4.85 -9.42 -10.13
N MET A 193 -4.74 -9.75 -8.85
CA MET A 193 -3.54 -10.37 -8.28
C MET A 193 -3.71 -11.88 -8.10
N TRP A 194 -2.59 -12.61 -8.13
CA TRP A 194 -2.56 -14.05 -7.91
C TRP A 194 -2.08 -14.38 -6.51
N ILE A 195 -2.72 -15.38 -5.93
CA ILE A 195 -2.47 -15.83 -4.57
C ILE A 195 -2.00 -17.28 -4.62
N GLY A 196 -1.03 -17.61 -3.78
CA GLY A 196 -0.49 -18.96 -3.70
C GLY A 196 0.88 -19.01 -3.04
N SER A 197 1.23 -20.19 -2.55
CA SER A 197 2.46 -20.41 -1.78
C SER A 197 3.76 -20.03 -2.50
N ARG A 198 3.76 -19.97 -3.83
CA ARG A 198 4.91 -19.50 -4.62
C ARG A 198 5.25 -18.02 -4.37
N PHE A 199 4.26 -17.21 -3.98
CA PHE A 199 4.42 -15.77 -3.73
C PHE A 199 4.82 -15.47 -2.27
N ASN A 200 4.90 -16.48 -1.40
CA ASN A 200 5.33 -16.31 0.00
C ASN A 200 6.72 -15.67 0.12
N ASN A 201 7.64 -16.05 -0.79
CA ASN A 201 8.97 -15.47 -0.79
C ASN A 201 8.95 -14.04 -1.30
N ASP A 202 8.09 -13.71 -2.26
CA ASP A 202 7.99 -12.36 -2.82
C ASP A 202 7.60 -11.34 -1.73
N TYR A 203 6.69 -11.70 -0.81
CA TYR A 203 6.30 -10.85 0.34
C TYR A 203 7.42 -10.70 1.37
N ARG A 204 8.21 -11.76 1.60
CA ARG A 204 9.40 -11.68 2.47
C ARG A 204 10.52 -10.84 1.82
N ASP A 205 10.73 -11.02 0.53
CA ASP A 205 11.81 -10.40 -0.21
C ASP A 205 11.50 -8.92 -0.43
N PHE A 206 10.22 -8.56 -0.61
CA PHE A 206 9.74 -7.18 -0.55
C PHE A 206 10.22 -6.45 0.71
N VAL A 207 10.01 -7.00 1.91
CA VAL A 207 10.50 -6.35 3.15
C VAL A 207 12.01 -6.22 3.15
N SER A 208 12.72 -7.25 2.70
CA SER A 208 14.19 -7.23 2.67
C SER A 208 14.73 -6.14 1.76
N ASP A 209 14.12 -6.01 0.59
CA ASP A 209 14.49 -5.02 -0.41
C ASP A 209 14.08 -3.62 0.03
N ALA A 210 12.89 -3.44 0.62
CA ALA A 210 12.39 -2.15 1.12
C ALA A 210 13.22 -1.56 2.29
N HIS A 211 14.16 -2.32 2.86
CA HIS A 211 15.18 -1.83 3.80
C HIS A 211 16.46 -1.33 3.11
N SER A 212 16.65 -1.63 1.83
CA SER A 212 17.89 -1.39 1.08
C SER A 212 17.69 -0.52 -0.17
N THR A 213 16.53 -0.58 -0.80
CA THR A 213 16.04 0.25 -1.90
C THR A 213 14.68 0.84 -1.56
N SER A 214 14.16 1.78 -2.35
CA SER A 214 12.87 2.39 -2.07
C SER A 214 11.75 1.36 -2.02
N MET A 215 10.78 1.59 -1.13
CA MET A 215 9.66 0.68 -0.92
C MET A 215 8.86 0.45 -2.20
N ALA A 216 8.55 1.52 -2.94
CA ALA A 216 7.91 1.41 -4.23
C ALA A 216 8.71 0.56 -5.24
N SER A 217 10.05 0.69 -5.25
CA SER A 217 10.89 -0.15 -6.11
C SER A 217 10.82 -1.61 -5.69
N ALA A 218 10.88 -1.87 -4.38
CA ALA A 218 10.84 -3.20 -3.81
C ALA A 218 9.48 -3.87 -4.05
N TRP A 219 8.37 -3.14 -3.88
CA TRP A 219 7.02 -3.63 -4.15
C TRP A 219 6.88 -4.03 -5.62
N VAL A 220 7.14 -3.09 -6.53
CA VAL A 220 6.97 -3.31 -7.97
C VAL A 220 7.88 -4.42 -8.49
N SER A 221 9.11 -4.56 -7.97
CA SER A 221 10.02 -5.62 -8.42
C SER A 221 9.68 -7.00 -7.88
N ASN A 222 9.30 -7.11 -6.61
CA ASN A 222 9.04 -8.41 -5.98
C ASN A 222 7.65 -8.94 -6.33
N MET A 223 6.66 -8.06 -6.45
CA MET A 223 5.28 -8.45 -6.73
C MET A 223 5.00 -8.67 -8.22
N TYR A 224 5.89 -8.24 -9.12
CA TYR A 224 5.67 -8.43 -10.56
C TYR A 224 5.90 -9.87 -10.99
N ASN A 225 4.97 -10.42 -11.76
CA ASN A 225 5.12 -11.77 -12.31
C ASN A 225 4.48 -11.86 -13.70
N SER A 226 5.31 -12.07 -14.73
CA SER A 226 4.87 -12.18 -16.13
C SER A 226 4.36 -13.57 -16.53
N ARG A 227 4.22 -14.49 -15.56
CA ARG A 227 3.88 -15.90 -15.80
C ARG A 227 2.89 -16.42 -14.75
N VAL A 228 1.75 -15.75 -14.70
CA VAL A 228 0.61 -16.12 -13.86
C VAL A 228 -0.57 -16.59 -14.72
N GLY A 229 -1.49 -17.37 -14.16
CA GLY A 229 -2.70 -17.79 -14.88
C GLY A 229 -2.52 -18.54 -16.22
N CYS A 230 -1.36 -19.16 -16.47
CA CYS A 230 -1.06 -19.81 -17.75
C CYS A 230 -2.04 -20.94 -18.09
N ALA A 231 -2.31 -21.14 -19.39
CA ALA A 231 -3.07 -22.29 -19.84
C ALA A 231 -2.33 -23.59 -19.47
N GLY A 232 -3.08 -24.64 -19.10
CA GLY A 232 -2.48 -25.91 -18.65
C GLY A 232 -1.58 -26.59 -19.69
N TYR A 233 -1.77 -26.29 -20.99
CA TYR A 233 -0.92 -26.79 -22.08
C TYR A 233 0.30 -25.91 -22.36
N ASP A 234 0.44 -24.77 -21.69
CA ASP A 234 1.52 -23.79 -21.90
C ASP A 234 2.07 -23.24 -20.56
N PRO A 235 2.58 -24.10 -19.67
CA PRO A 235 3.07 -23.68 -18.36
C PRO A 235 4.34 -22.83 -18.40
N PHE A 236 4.99 -22.72 -19.57
CA PHE A 236 6.23 -21.96 -19.76
C PHE A 236 6.04 -20.69 -20.59
N ASN A 237 4.79 -20.34 -20.92
CA ASN A 237 4.45 -19.21 -21.78
C ASN A 237 5.09 -19.26 -23.19
N TRP A 238 5.33 -20.45 -23.74
CA TRP A 238 5.84 -20.61 -25.10
C TRP A 238 4.86 -20.12 -26.17
N PHE A 239 3.56 -20.15 -25.85
CA PHE A 239 2.50 -19.72 -26.75
C PHE A 239 1.84 -18.39 -26.32
N GLY A 240 2.37 -17.71 -25.30
CA GLY A 240 1.85 -16.41 -24.86
C GLY A 240 0.50 -16.51 -24.14
N THR A 241 0.22 -17.64 -23.47
CA THR A 241 -1.07 -17.84 -22.78
C THR A 241 -1.09 -17.37 -21.33
N CYS A 242 0.07 -17.08 -20.75
CA CYS A 242 0.14 -16.55 -19.40
C CYS A 242 -0.33 -15.10 -19.35
N GLN A 243 -0.74 -14.72 -18.15
CA GLN A 243 -1.15 -13.40 -17.75
C GLN A 243 -0.04 -12.78 -16.91
N GLU A 244 -0.18 -11.49 -16.62
CA GLU A 244 0.76 -10.73 -15.81
C GLU A 244 0.11 -10.27 -14.50
N GLN A 245 0.89 -10.24 -13.43
CA GLN A 245 0.52 -9.58 -12.17
C GLN A 245 1.19 -8.22 -12.14
N CYS A 246 0.40 -7.15 -12.05
CA CYS A 246 0.86 -5.78 -12.27
C CYS A 246 0.85 -4.97 -10.97
N PRO A 247 1.93 -4.99 -10.17
CA PRO A 247 2.01 -4.17 -8.97
C PRO A 247 2.19 -2.69 -9.32
N VAL A 248 1.60 -1.85 -8.50
CA VAL A 248 1.69 -0.40 -8.58
C VAL A 248 2.02 0.13 -7.19
N ALA A 249 2.92 1.11 -7.15
CA ALA A 249 3.24 1.85 -5.95
C ALA A 249 2.88 3.31 -6.16
N TYR A 250 2.27 3.94 -5.16
CA TYR A 250 1.74 5.29 -5.23
C TYR A 250 2.20 6.10 -4.02
N SER A 251 2.62 7.35 -4.23
CA SER A 251 3.02 8.25 -3.14
C SER A 251 2.42 9.63 -3.35
N ILE A 252 2.16 10.32 -2.24
CA ILE A 252 1.74 11.73 -2.25
C ILE A 252 2.89 12.64 -1.80
N GLY A 253 2.79 13.94 -2.07
CA GLY A 253 3.76 14.93 -1.59
C GLY A 253 3.32 16.37 -1.79
N ASN A 254 4.09 17.30 -1.20
CA ASN A 254 3.84 18.75 -1.27
C ASN A 254 4.11 19.37 -2.67
N GLY A 255 4.42 18.53 -3.64
CA GLY A 255 4.71 18.91 -5.02
C GLY A 255 5.42 17.78 -5.75
N ARG A 256 5.59 17.96 -7.07
CA ARG A 256 6.11 16.89 -7.93
C ARG A 256 7.47 16.35 -7.50
N THR A 257 8.38 17.22 -7.08
CA THR A 257 9.71 16.79 -6.62
C THR A 257 9.63 16.02 -5.32
N ASP A 258 8.74 16.39 -4.40
CA ASP A 258 8.56 15.70 -3.12
C ASP A 258 7.96 14.31 -3.32
N ALA A 259 6.86 14.20 -4.06
CA ALA A 259 6.25 12.91 -4.40
C ALA A 259 7.24 11.98 -5.13
N LEU A 260 7.99 12.50 -6.12
CA LEU A 260 9.05 11.73 -6.78
C LEU A 260 10.21 11.37 -5.84
N ASN A 261 10.54 12.21 -4.87
CA ASN A 261 11.60 11.91 -3.91
C ASN A 261 11.16 10.78 -2.97
N ARG A 262 9.92 10.80 -2.50
CA ARG A 262 9.32 9.78 -1.63
C ARG A 262 9.31 8.42 -2.28
N ILE A 263 8.63 8.29 -3.44
CA ILE A 263 8.54 7.00 -4.16
C ILE A 263 9.91 6.41 -4.54
N ASN A 264 10.94 7.25 -4.70
CA ASN A 264 12.26 6.80 -5.11
C ASN A 264 13.24 6.59 -3.94
N ASN A 265 12.91 6.99 -2.71
CA ASN A 265 13.88 6.96 -1.61
C ASN A 265 13.34 6.53 -0.25
N GLU A 266 12.03 6.62 0.03
CA GLU A 266 11.47 6.16 1.30
C GLU A 266 11.57 4.65 1.44
N ARG A 267 11.89 4.22 2.66
CA ARG A 267 12.19 2.85 3.08
C ARG A 267 11.67 2.63 4.49
N TYR A 268 11.45 1.39 4.89
CA TYR A 268 11.04 1.09 6.27
C TYR A 268 12.02 1.60 7.34
N ASN A 269 13.30 1.76 7.00
CA ASN A 269 14.33 2.32 7.88
C ASN A 269 14.78 3.74 7.49
N TYR A 270 14.06 4.41 6.59
CA TYR A 270 14.34 5.77 6.14
C TYR A 270 13.05 6.43 5.65
N VAL A 271 12.29 6.92 6.63
CA VAL A 271 10.98 7.58 6.46
C VAL A 271 11.19 9.09 6.47
N PHE A 272 10.54 9.80 5.56
CA PHE A 272 10.55 11.26 5.55
C PHE A 272 9.54 11.82 6.55
N SER A 273 9.58 13.13 6.81
CA SER A 273 8.49 13.77 7.54
C SER A 273 7.19 13.71 6.75
N ASP A 274 6.05 13.85 7.40
CA ASP A 274 4.73 13.86 6.76
C ASP A 274 4.66 14.88 5.61
N PRO A 275 4.04 14.52 4.48
CA PRO A 275 3.85 15.45 3.39
C PRO A 275 2.84 16.52 3.82
N SER A 276 3.15 17.80 3.61
CA SER A 276 2.25 18.89 4.00
C SER A 276 1.03 19.07 3.09
N SER A 277 0.87 18.25 2.05
CA SER A 277 -0.27 18.24 1.13
C SER A 277 -0.34 16.90 0.38
N ASN A 278 -1.55 16.52 -0.06
CA ASN A 278 -1.83 15.39 -0.95
C ASN A 278 -2.09 15.81 -2.42
N ASN A 279 -1.98 17.11 -2.76
CA ASN A 279 -2.34 17.64 -4.08
C ASN A 279 -1.44 17.18 -5.24
N THR A 280 -0.32 16.52 -4.96
CA THR A 280 0.55 15.95 -5.97
C THR A 280 0.93 14.54 -5.59
N TYR A 281 0.95 13.67 -6.58
CA TYR A 281 1.29 12.28 -6.42
C TYR A 281 2.29 11.83 -7.50
N ALA A 282 2.92 10.70 -7.24
CA ALA A 282 3.74 9.97 -8.17
C ALA A 282 3.45 8.49 -8.02
N TYR A 283 3.52 7.75 -9.11
CA TYR A 283 3.33 6.31 -9.11
C TYR A 283 4.44 5.61 -9.89
N ARG A 284 4.68 4.35 -9.55
CA ARG A 284 5.65 3.45 -10.17
C ARG A 284 4.92 2.17 -10.54
N TYR A 285 5.16 1.73 -11.77
CA TYR A 285 4.52 0.56 -12.36
C TYR A 285 5.46 -0.08 -13.39
N ILE A 286 5.08 -1.24 -13.94
CA ILE A 286 5.77 -1.87 -15.07
C ILE A 286 5.10 -1.42 -16.37
N PRO A 287 5.78 -0.66 -17.25
CA PRO A 287 5.19 -0.20 -18.50
C PRO A 287 4.74 -1.36 -19.39
N GLY A 288 3.49 -1.30 -19.86
CA GLY A 288 2.89 -2.33 -20.72
C GLY A 288 2.46 -3.60 -19.99
N CYS A 289 2.49 -3.61 -18.65
CA CYS A 289 1.94 -4.72 -17.88
C CYS A 289 0.43 -4.83 -18.11
N ASN A 290 -0.02 -6.03 -18.48
CA ASN A 290 -1.40 -6.30 -18.88
C ASN A 290 -2.00 -7.42 -18.02
N PRO A 291 -2.67 -7.08 -16.91
CA PRO A 291 -3.22 -8.05 -15.98
C PRO A 291 -4.56 -8.62 -16.48
N VAL A 292 -5.08 -9.63 -15.79
CA VAL A 292 -6.49 -10.03 -16.00
C VAL A 292 -7.38 -9.04 -15.30
N GLY A 293 -8.54 -8.77 -15.89
CA GLY A 293 -9.52 -7.84 -15.33
C GLY A 293 -9.46 -6.49 -16.01
N GLU A 294 -8.27 -6.08 -16.46
CA GLU A 294 -8.00 -4.74 -17.02
C GLU A 294 -7.27 -4.79 -18.36
N ASN A 295 -7.10 -3.60 -18.93
CA ASN A 295 -6.20 -3.36 -20.06
C ASN A 295 -4.75 -3.21 -19.59
N ALA A 296 -3.84 -2.90 -20.52
CA ALA A 296 -2.49 -2.54 -20.14
C ALA A 296 -2.51 -1.20 -19.39
N PHE A 297 -1.78 -1.10 -18.28
CA PHE A 297 -1.75 0.11 -17.45
C PHE A 297 -1.50 1.37 -18.30
N SER A 298 -2.33 2.41 -18.12
CA SER A 298 -2.33 3.68 -18.87
C SER A 298 -2.76 3.61 -20.34
N ALA A 299 -3.56 2.60 -20.71
CA ALA A 299 -4.16 2.49 -22.04
C ALA A 299 -5.51 3.22 -22.22
N ASP A 300 -6.06 3.78 -21.13
CA ASP A 300 -7.37 4.42 -21.09
C ASP A 300 -7.36 5.94 -21.38
#